data_AF-A0A934ES57-F1
#
_entry.id   AF-A0A934ES57-F1
#
_cell.length_a   1.000
_cell.length_b   1.000
_cell.length_c   1.000
_cell.angle_alpha   90.00
_cell.angle_beta   90.00
_cell.angle_gamma   90.00
#
_symmetry.space_group_name_H-M   'P 1'
#
loop_
_entity.id
_entity.type
_entity.pdbx_description
1 polymer ?
#
loop_
_entity_poly.entity_id
_entity_poly.type
_entity_poly.pdbx_seq_one_letter_code
_entity_poly.pdbx_strand_id
1 'polypeptide(L)'
;MAIGIAAINTGNNLFYLLLAMMLSLVLISGIAAEYCLRRLEFHRHLPDHLNVNEPTTATLVVKNRKSQFPSFSLKLFDISDGQKLDRGLEIRQLLPGISQLLSYPLVATRRGRLQLDGVCVGTEFPFGLFMKQTYYPINETVIVCPEIKPIDERLLRGLLAAGPDQSVHRRGHGNDLYNLRLYHAGDDSRKIHWPTTARTSQLTVRETEAEDQRRAVVYLPTVAPVSHDALFEEAVSLTASIIQHLAYRGYMLQLFVGSSRSSFGQGDLHLLELLRMLALCERCSPLTESVVSKEPAREHLEVEGGAMIVVQSWRGSGDIKPEQPTILINGHLIAGASHAV
;
A
#
# COMPACT_ATOMS: atom_id res chain seq x y z
N MET A 1 -28.47 -46.23 -3.15
CA MET A 1 -29.77 -46.77 -2.69
C MET A 1 -30.32 -47.89 -3.59
N ALA A 2 -30.35 -47.73 -4.93
CA ALA A 2 -30.90 -48.76 -5.84
C ALA A 2 -30.27 -50.17 -5.69
N ILE A 3 -28.95 -50.26 -5.54
CA ILE A 3 -28.24 -51.55 -5.36
C ILE A 3 -28.59 -52.24 -4.03
N GLY A 4 -28.79 -51.45 -2.96
CA GLY A 4 -29.19 -51.99 -1.65
C GLY A 4 -30.62 -52.54 -1.65
N ILE A 5 -31.54 -51.85 -2.32
CA ILE A 5 -32.92 -52.32 -2.49
C ILE A 5 -32.94 -53.58 -3.37
N ALA A 6 -32.14 -53.62 -4.44
CA ALA A 6 -31.98 -54.81 -5.27
C ALA A 6 -31.38 -56.00 -4.49
N ALA A 7 -30.37 -55.78 -3.64
CA ALA A 7 -29.79 -56.86 -2.82
C ALA A 7 -30.82 -57.52 -1.90
N ILE A 8 -31.61 -56.69 -1.20
CA ILE A 8 -32.66 -57.15 -0.27
C ILE A 8 -33.77 -57.89 -1.01
N ASN A 9 -34.18 -57.40 -2.18
CA ASN A 9 -35.28 -57.99 -2.94
C ASN A 9 -34.88 -59.28 -3.70
N THR A 10 -33.65 -59.38 -4.18
CA THR A 10 -33.21 -60.53 -5.02
C THR A 10 -32.53 -61.65 -4.21
N GLY A 11 -32.18 -61.42 -2.94
CA GLY A 11 -31.46 -62.41 -2.11
C GLY A 11 -30.07 -62.80 -2.65
N ASN A 12 -29.52 -62.03 -3.61
CA ASN A 12 -28.28 -62.36 -4.30
C ASN A 12 -27.07 -61.81 -3.52
N ASN A 13 -26.19 -62.72 -3.08
CA ASN A 13 -24.95 -62.41 -2.35
C ASN A 13 -24.03 -61.43 -3.09
N LEU A 14 -24.06 -61.42 -4.43
CA LEU A 14 -23.23 -60.53 -5.23
C LEU A 14 -23.55 -59.03 -4.98
N PHE A 15 -24.84 -58.69 -4.87
CA PHE A 15 -25.23 -57.30 -4.64
C PHE A 15 -24.86 -56.81 -3.24
N TYR A 16 -24.89 -57.70 -2.24
CA TYR A 16 -24.40 -57.39 -0.90
C TYR A 16 -22.89 -57.15 -0.88
N LEU A 17 -22.11 -57.97 -1.59
CA LEU A 17 -20.66 -57.81 -1.70
C LEU A 17 -20.31 -56.49 -2.41
N LEU A 18 -20.99 -56.18 -3.52
CA LEU A 18 -20.80 -54.92 -4.25
C LEU A 18 -21.13 -53.72 -3.37
N LEU A 19 -22.26 -53.74 -2.67
CA LEU A 19 -22.64 -52.70 -1.72
C LEU A 19 -21.59 -52.53 -0.62
N ALA A 20 -21.13 -53.63 -0.03
CA ALA A 20 -20.11 -53.62 1.02
C ALA A 20 -18.78 -53.04 0.52
N MET A 21 -18.35 -53.35 -0.71
CA MET A 21 -17.14 -52.76 -1.31
C MET A 21 -17.30 -51.27 -1.56
N MET A 22 -18.44 -50.81 -2.09
CA MET A 22 -18.68 -49.37 -2.29
C MET A 22 -18.66 -48.61 -0.96
N LEU A 23 -19.33 -49.14 0.07
CA LEU A 23 -19.31 -48.53 1.41
C LEU A 23 -17.89 -48.51 2.00
N SER A 24 -17.13 -49.59 1.82
CA SER A 24 -15.73 -49.68 2.28
C SER A 24 -14.85 -48.64 1.59
N LEU A 25 -14.98 -48.46 0.27
CA LEU A 25 -14.25 -47.44 -0.49
C LEU A 25 -14.55 -46.03 0.01
N VAL A 26 -15.83 -45.71 0.24
CA VAL A 26 -16.25 -44.42 0.78
C VAL A 26 -15.66 -44.19 2.19
N LEU A 27 -15.72 -45.20 3.06
CA LEU A 27 -15.19 -45.13 4.43
C LEU A 27 -13.68 -44.92 4.43
N ILE A 28 -12.94 -45.74 3.66
CA ILE A 28 -11.49 -45.62 3.50
C ILE A 28 -11.12 -44.25 2.95
N SER A 29 -11.86 -43.75 1.94
CA SER A 29 -11.64 -42.42 1.37
C SER A 29 -11.80 -41.33 2.42
N GLY A 30 -12.86 -41.40 3.25
CA GLY A 30 -13.12 -40.39 4.27
C GLY A 30 -12.10 -40.35 5.39
N ILE A 31 -11.65 -41.53 5.83
CA ILE A 31 -10.61 -41.69 6.84
C ILE A 31 -9.26 -41.19 6.30
N ALA A 32 -8.87 -41.62 5.09
CA ALA A 32 -7.62 -41.19 4.48
C ALA A 32 -7.57 -39.68 4.19
N ALA A 33 -8.68 -39.10 3.70
CA ALA A 33 -8.80 -37.66 3.50
C ALA A 33 -8.69 -36.88 4.83
N GLU A 34 -9.33 -37.37 5.90
CA GLU A 34 -9.20 -36.79 7.24
C GLU A 34 -7.74 -36.79 7.73
N TYR A 35 -7.03 -37.92 7.58
CA TYR A 35 -5.62 -37.99 7.94
C TYR A 35 -4.75 -37.04 7.11
N CYS A 36 -5.02 -36.89 5.81
CA CYS A 36 -4.28 -35.97 4.94
C CYS A 36 -4.41 -34.50 5.39
N LEU A 37 -5.58 -34.10 5.90
CA LEU A 37 -5.83 -32.71 6.28
C LEU A 37 -5.45 -32.38 7.71
N ARG A 38 -5.29 -33.36 8.60
CA ARG A 38 -4.93 -33.13 10.02
C ARG A 38 -3.46 -32.72 10.22
N ARG A 39 -3.24 -31.91 11.26
CA ARG A 39 -1.91 -31.49 11.76
C ARG A 39 -1.04 -30.89 10.66
N LEU A 40 -1.65 -30.08 9.81
CA LEU A 40 -0.91 -29.19 8.91
C LEU A 40 -0.70 -27.86 9.64
N GLU A 41 0.44 -27.25 9.40
CA GLU A 41 0.77 -25.92 9.88
C GLU A 41 1.09 -25.05 8.69
N PHE A 42 0.64 -23.82 8.74
CA PHE A 42 0.75 -22.87 7.66
C PHE A 42 1.38 -21.59 8.20
N HIS A 43 2.35 -21.08 7.47
CA HIS A 43 2.95 -19.78 7.71
C HIS A 43 2.91 -19.00 6.40
N ARG A 44 2.42 -17.77 6.46
CA ARG A 44 2.38 -16.89 5.30
C ARG A 44 3.45 -15.82 5.49
N HIS A 45 4.16 -15.51 4.41
CA HIS A 45 5.04 -14.35 4.39
C HIS A 45 4.52 -13.37 3.34
N LEU A 46 4.14 -12.19 3.83
CA LEU A 46 3.66 -11.07 3.05
C LEU A 46 4.74 -9.98 3.00
N PRO A 47 4.78 -9.20 1.92
CA PRO A 47 5.55 -7.97 1.89
C PRO A 47 5.00 -6.94 2.89
N ASP A 48 5.82 -5.98 3.29
CA ASP A 48 5.45 -4.94 4.27
C ASP A 48 4.30 -4.02 3.81
N HIS A 49 4.12 -3.93 2.49
CA HIS A 49 3.04 -3.22 1.83
C HIS A 49 2.78 -3.83 0.44
N LEU A 50 1.58 -3.59 -0.08
CA LEU A 50 1.19 -3.87 -1.46
C LEU A 50 0.77 -2.55 -2.11
N ASN A 51 0.88 -2.43 -3.42
CA ASN A 51 0.25 -1.34 -4.15
C ASN A 51 -0.97 -1.86 -4.91
N VAL A 52 -1.97 -1.00 -5.09
CA VAL A 52 -3.13 -1.33 -5.92
C VAL A 52 -2.66 -1.63 -7.36
N ASN A 53 -3.23 -2.69 -7.95
CA ASN A 53 -2.97 -3.18 -9.30
C ASN A 53 -1.53 -3.64 -9.58
N GLU A 54 -0.67 -3.72 -8.56
CA GLU A 54 0.69 -4.22 -8.71
C GLU A 54 0.76 -5.72 -8.36
N PRO A 55 1.07 -6.61 -9.32
CA PRO A 55 1.15 -8.03 -9.05
C PRO A 55 2.34 -8.35 -8.15
N THR A 56 2.06 -8.75 -6.93
CA THR A 56 3.08 -9.09 -5.93
C THR A 56 3.08 -10.58 -5.64
N THR A 57 4.25 -11.17 -5.41
CA THR A 57 4.35 -12.59 -5.07
C THR A 57 4.26 -12.78 -3.56
N ALA A 58 3.21 -13.47 -3.10
CA ALA A 58 3.09 -13.92 -1.71
C ALA A 58 3.63 -15.35 -1.59
N THR A 59 4.10 -15.72 -0.40
CA THR A 59 4.59 -17.08 -0.13
C THR A 59 3.83 -17.74 1.02
N LEU A 60 3.53 -19.02 0.85
CA LEU A 60 2.87 -19.87 1.82
C LEU A 60 3.75 -21.09 2.10
N VAL A 61 4.17 -21.22 3.35
CA VAL A 61 4.91 -22.38 3.84
C VAL A 61 3.92 -23.34 4.48
N VAL A 62 3.86 -24.55 3.95
CA VAL A 62 3.01 -25.63 4.45
C VAL A 62 3.89 -26.68 5.10
N LYS A 63 3.68 -26.97 6.38
CA LYS A 63 4.44 -27.98 7.12
C LYS A 63 3.53 -29.11 7.56
N ASN A 64 3.94 -30.34 7.25
CA ASN A 64 3.28 -31.53 7.77
C ASN A 64 3.86 -31.88 9.17
N ARG A 65 3.07 -31.66 10.22
CA ARG A 65 3.46 -31.95 11.62
C ARG A 65 3.16 -33.39 12.06
N LYS A 66 2.77 -34.26 11.13
CA LYS A 66 2.58 -35.69 11.42
C LYS A 66 3.92 -36.40 11.50
N SER A 67 3.97 -37.48 12.27
CA SER A 67 5.18 -38.30 12.46
C SER A 67 5.29 -39.47 11.49
N GLN A 68 4.16 -39.99 10.98
CA GLN A 68 4.14 -41.26 10.20
C GLN A 68 3.41 -41.16 8.86
N PHE A 69 2.44 -40.27 8.70
CA PHE A 69 1.60 -40.22 7.51
C PHE A 69 1.83 -38.97 6.64
N PRO A 70 2.12 -39.14 5.34
CA PRO A 70 2.16 -38.03 4.40
C PRO A 70 0.77 -37.43 4.18
N SER A 71 0.73 -36.24 3.56
CA SER A 71 -0.47 -35.68 2.97
C SER A 71 -0.39 -35.78 1.45
N PHE A 72 -1.48 -36.18 0.81
CA PHE A 72 -1.54 -36.33 -0.65
C PHE A 72 -2.59 -35.42 -1.27
N SER A 73 -2.31 -35.01 -2.51
CA SER A 73 -3.23 -34.27 -3.38
C SER A 73 -3.92 -33.10 -2.67
N LEU A 74 -3.13 -32.27 -1.99
CA LEU A 74 -3.65 -31.09 -1.30
C LEU A 74 -3.88 -29.99 -2.32
N LYS A 75 -5.11 -29.45 -2.38
CA LYS A 75 -5.44 -28.19 -3.05
C LYS A 75 -5.64 -27.12 -1.99
N LEU A 76 -4.97 -25.99 -2.15
CA LEU A 76 -5.00 -24.90 -1.19
C LEU A 76 -5.73 -23.70 -1.80
N PHE A 77 -6.63 -23.13 -1.02
CA PHE A 77 -7.39 -21.94 -1.36
C PHE A 77 -7.11 -20.88 -0.31
N ASP A 78 -6.81 -19.68 -0.77
CA ASP A 78 -6.62 -18.53 0.11
C ASP A 78 -7.99 -18.00 0.55
N ILE A 79 -8.12 -17.56 1.80
CA ILE A 79 -9.31 -16.88 2.30
C ILE A 79 -8.93 -15.43 2.57
N SER A 80 -9.51 -14.52 1.80
CA SER A 80 -9.23 -13.08 1.89
C SER A 80 -10.54 -12.31 1.91
N ASP A 81 -10.70 -11.42 2.88
CA ASP A 81 -11.94 -10.69 3.16
C ASP A 81 -13.19 -11.61 3.15
N GLY A 82 -13.06 -12.80 3.75
CA GLY A 82 -14.10 -13.83 3.80
C GLY A 82 -14.37 -14.56 2.47
N GLN A 83 -13.66 -14.23 1.38
CA GLN A 83 -13.83 -14.87 0.08
C GLN A 83 -12.80 -15.98 -0.14
N LYS A 84 -13.25 -17.10 -0.67
CA LYS A 84 -12.39 -18.22 -1.06
C LYS A 84 -11.84 -18.03 -2.46
N LEU A 85 -10.53 -17.91 -2.57
CA LEU A 85 -9.82 -17.61 -3.80
C LEU A 85 -8.91 -18.79 -4.17
N ASP A 86 -9.13 -19.33 -5.35
CA ASP A 86 -8.21 -20.31 -5.94
C ASP A 86 -7.00 -19.57 -6.52
N ARG A 87 -5.82 -19.91 -6.00
CA ARG A 87 -4.54 -19.34 -6.40
C ARG A 87 -3.68 -20.35 -7.19
N GLY A 88 -4.24 -21.50 -7.55
CA GLY A 88 -3.54 -22.57 -8.26
C GLY A 88 -2.50 -23.30 -7.39
N LEU A 89 -2.69 -23.28 -6.07
CA LEU A 89 -1.75 -23.87 -5.12
C LEU A 89 -2.08 -25.35 -4.90
N GLU A 90 -1.19 -26.23 -5.34
CA GLU A 90 -1.35 -27.67 -5.21
C GLU A 90 -0.07 -28.35 -4.69
N ILE A 91 -0.24 -29.31 -3.78
CA ILE A 91 0.84 -30.18 -3.31
C ILE A 91 0.44 -31.63 -3.58
N ARG A 92 1.18 -32.28 -4.48
CA ARG A 92 0.96 -33.70 -4.80
C ARG A 92 1.24 -34.60 -3.59
N GLN A 93 2.34 -34.35 -2.89
CA GLN A 93 2.76 -35.14 -1.73
C GLN A 93 3.57 -34.26 -0.77
N LEU A 94 3.18 -34.27 0.50
CA LEU A 94 3.91 -33.62 1.60
C LEU A 94 4.27 -34.66 2.67
N LEU A 95 5.55 -35.03 2.73
CA LEU A 95 6.04 -36.05 3.64
C LEU A 95 5.96 -35.63 5.13
N PRO A 96 5.90 -36.59 6.07
CA PRO A 96 5.93 -36.29 7.51
C PRO A 96 7.15 -35.44 7.90
N GLY A 97 6.94 -34.40 8.70
CA GLY A 97 8.00 -33.50 9.18
C GLY A 97 8.53 -32.50 8.16
N ILE A 98 8.17 -32.62 6.87
CA ILE A 98 8.66 -31.76 5.80
C ILE A 98 7.81 -30.49 5.66
N SER A 99 8.48 -29.40 5.32
CA SER A 99 7.90 -28.13 4.90
C SER A 99 8.07 -27.95 3.40
N GLN A 100 7.06 -27.39 2.76
CA GLN A 100 7.11 -26.98 1.36
C GLN A 100 6.72 -25.51 1.25
N LEU A 101 7.51 -24.75 0.51
CA LEU A 101 7.23 -23.35 0.19
C LEU A 101 6.50 -23.30 -1.15
N LEU A 102 5.40 -22.57 -1.17
CA LEU A 102 4.61 -22.27 -2.35
C LEU A 102 4.58 -20.77 -2.56
N SER A 103 4.59 -20.33 -3.82
CA SER A 103 4.47 -18.92 -4.19
C SER A 103 3.24 -18.73 -5.05
N TYR A 104 2.52 -17.62 -4.86
CA TYR A 104 1.34 -17.29 -5.65
C TYR A 104 1.21 -15.80 -5.90
N PRO A 105 0.60 -15.39 -7.03
CA PRO A 105 0.35 -13.99 -7.31
C PRO A 105 -0.76 -13.45 -6.41
N LEU A 106 -0.51 -12.28 -5.84
CA LEU A 106 -1.45 -11.50 -5.06
C LEU A 106 -1.59 -10.12 -5.71
N VAL A 107 -2.79 -9.81 -6.18
CA VAL A 107 -3.14 -8.52 -6.79
C VAL A 107 -4.27 -7.91 -5.97
N ALA A 108 -4.01 -6.76 -5.35
CA ALA A 108 -5.02 -6.01 -4.64
C ALA A 108 -5.65 -4.97 -5.58
N THR A 109 -6.98 -4.90 -5.62
CA THR A 109 -7.73 -4.00 -6.52
C THR A 109 -8.22 -2.73 -5.83
N ARG A 110 -8.14 -2.67 -4.50
CA ARG A 110 -8.54 -1.52 -3.69
C ARG A 110 -7.51 -1.27 -2.60
N ARG A 111 -7.23 0.01 -2.35
CA ARG A 111 -6.35 0.44 -1.24
C ARG A 111 -7.04 0.21 0.10
N GLY A 112 -6.26 0.13 1.17
CA GLY A 112 -6.76 -0.03 2.54
C GLY A 112 -6.17 -1.23 3.24
N ARG A 113 -6.93 -1.81 4.17
CA ARG A 113 -6.54 -3.04 4.86
C ARG A 113 -7.06 -4.23 4.08
N LEU A 114 -6.15 -5.08 3.61
CA LEU A 114 -6.50 -6.38 3.04
C LEU A 114 -6.39 -7.43 4.15
N GLN A 115 -7.51 -8.07 4.49
CA GLN A 115 -7.50 -9.16 5.46
C GLN A 115 -7.28 -10.48 4.74
N LEU A 116 -6.37 -11.26 5.31
CA LEU A 116 -6.06 -12.61 4.88
C LEU A 116 -6.38 -13.50 6.08
N ASP A 117 -7.55 -14.11 6.05
CA ASP A 117 -8.14 -14.78 7.21
C ASP A 117 -7.48 -16.14 7.48
N GLY A 118 -7.07 -16.83 6.42
CA GLY A 118 -6.51 -18.16 6.54
C GLY A 118 -6.42 -18.89 5.22
N VAL A 119 -6.26 -20.21 5.33
CA VAL A 119 -6.14 -21.11 4.19
C VAL A 119 -7.15 -22.23 4.35
N CYS A 120 -7.95 -22.45 3.31
CA CYS A 120 -8.78 -23.63 3.19
C CYS A 120 -7.99 -24.68 2.40
N VAL A 121 -7.76 -25.84 3.00
CA VAL A 121 -7.08 -26.95 2.32
C VAL A 121 -8.06 -28.07 2.09
N GLY A 122 -8.04 -28.63 0.89
CA GLY A 122 -8.83 -29.79 0.55
C GLY A 122 -8.04 -30.91 -0.10
N THR A 123 -8.60 -32.11 -0.07
CA THR A 123 -8.08 -33.29 -0.77
C THR A 123 -9.21 -34.17 -1.27
N GLU A 124 -9.01 -34.75 -2.45
CA GLU A 124 -9.86 -35.76 -3.07
C GLU A 124 -9.24 -37.17 -2.94
N PHE A 125 -8.10 -37.28 -2.25
CA PHE A 125 -7.38 -38.54 -2.04
C PHE A 125 -8.19 -39.52 -1.17
N PRO A 126 -8.15 -40.84 -1.44
CA PRO A 126 -7.38 -41.52 -2.48
C PRO A 126 -8.13 -41.80 -3.78
N PHE A 127 -9.46 -41.86 -3.76
CA PHE A 127 -10.26 -42.38 -4.87
C PHE A 127 -11.03 -41.31 -5.66
N GLY A 128 -10.93 -40.03 -5.29
CA GLY A 128 -11.65 -38.96 -5.98
C GLY A 128 -13.16 -38.96 -5.76
N LEU A 129 -13.68 -39.69 -4.77
CA LEU A 129 -15.12 -39.84 -4.55
C LEU A 129 -15.80 -38.56 -4.03
N PHE A 130 -15.05 -37.76 -3.26
CA PHE A 130 -15.49 -36.48 -2.73
C PHE A 130 -14.29 -35.62 -2.32
N MET A 131 -14.49 -34.30 -2.30
CA MET A 131 -13.51 -33.34 -1.82
C MET A 131 -13.76 -33.05 -0.34
N LYS A 132 -12.84 -33.46 0.53
CA LYS A 132 -12.88 -33.07 1.94
C LYS A 132 -12.09 -31.79 2.13
N GLN A 133 -12.58 -30.86 2.94
CA GLN A 133 -11.94 -29.57 3.19
C GLN A 133 -11.82 -29.27 4.68
N THR A 134 -10.80 -28.52 5.06
CA THR A 134 -10.59 -28.02 6.41
C THR A 134 -10.01 -26.61 6.34
N TYR A 135 -10.51 -25.74 7.21
CA TYR A 135 -10.05 -24.36 7.32
C TYR A 135 -8.98 -24.22 8.40
N TYR A 136 -7.90 -23.53 8.07
CA TYR A 136 -6.82 -23.18 8.98
C TYR A 136 -6.77 -21.65 9.11
N PRO A 137 -7.11 -21.08 10.29
CA PRO A 137 -7.05 -19.65 10.50
C PRO A 137 -5.58 -19.18 10.57
N ILE A 138 -5.25 -18.17 9.77
CA ILE A 138 -3.95 -17.51 9.72
C ILE A 138 -4.24 -16.03 9.47
N ASN A 139 -4.73 -15.36 10.50
CA ASN A 139 -5.21 -13.99 10.38
C ASN A 139 -4.01 -13.04 10.24
N GLU A 140 -3.84 -12.51 9.04
CA GLU A 140 -2.85 -11.49 8.72
C GLU A 140 -3.53 -10.29 8.07
N THR A 141 -2.95 -9.11 8.24
CA THR A 141 -3.45 -7.89 7.61
C THR A 141 -2.29 -7.16 6.97
N VAL A 142 -2.43 -6.87 5.68
CA VAL A 142 -1.44 -6.09 4.93
C VAL A 142 -2.09 -4.79 4.48
N ILE A 143 -1.30 -3.71 4.48
CA ILE A 143 -1.75 -2.42 3.97
C ILE A 143 -1.51 -2.39 2.47
N VAL A 144 -2.57 -2.12 1.73
CA VAL A 144 -2.55 -1.86 0.29
C VAL A 144 -2.49 -0.36 0.09
N CYS A 145 -1.31 0.14 -0.27
CA CYS A 145 -1.05 1.51 -0.67
C CYS A 145 -1.73 1.85 -2.00
N PRO A 146 -2.00 3.15 -2.25
CA PRO A 146 -2.60 3.59 -3.50
C PRO A 146 -1.80 3.16 -4.73
N GLU A 147 -2.48 3.08 -5.88
CA GLU A 147 -1.82 2.87 -7.16
C GLU A 147 -0.89 4.04 -7.47
N ILE A 148 0.34 3.71 -7.87
CA ILE A 148 1.35 4.69 -8.26
C ILE A 148 1.43 4.70 -9.77
N LYS A 149 1.17 5.86 -10.36
CA LYS A 149 1.17 6.07 -11.81
C LYS A 149 2.31 6.98 -12.23
N PRO A 150 2.86 6.80 -13.44
CA PRO A 150 3.76 7.78 -14.03
C PRO A 150 3.10 9.16 -14.08
N ILE A 151 3.85 10.20 -13.71
CA ILE A 151 3.37 11.58 -13.74
C ILE A 151 3.65 12.21 -15.11
N ASP A 152 2.67 12.94 -15.65
CA ASP A 152 2.80 13.73 -16.88
C ASP A 152 3.92 14.79 -16.77
N GLU A 153 4.71 14.96 -17.84
CA GLU A 153 5.77 15.98 -17.94
C GLU A 153 5.30 17.40 -17.64
N ARG A 154 4.06 17.77 -17.96
CA ARG A 154 3.50 19.10 -17.68
C ARG A 154 3.35 19.34 -16.19
N LEU A 155 2.87 18.34 -15.45
CA LEU A 155 2.79 18.42 -13.99
C LEU A 155 4.18 18.43 -13.37
N LEU A 156 5.11 17.64 -13.91
CA LEU A 156 6.50 17.70 -13.51
C LEU A 156 7.09 19.11 -13.67
N ARG A 157 6.87 19.78 -14.81
CA ARG A 157 7.31 21.16 -15.03
C ARG A 157 6.66 22.14 -14.05
N GLY A 158 5.37 21.99 -13.77
CA GLY A 158 4.68 22.84 -12.79
C GLY A 158 5.22 22.66 -11.36
N LEU A 159 5.46 21.41 -10.95
CA LEU A 159 6.06 21.07 -9.66
C LEU A 159 7.48 21.64 -9.52
N LEU A 160 8.28 21.57 -10.59
CA LEU A 160 9.64 22.11 -10.61
C LEU A 160 9.66 23.65 -10.64
N ALA A 161 8.77 24.27 -11.43
CA ALA A 161 8.68 25.73 -11.54
C ALA A 161 8.24 26.40 -10.23
N ALA A 162 7.42 25.70 -9.44
CA ALA A 162 6.95 26.15 -8.14
C ALA A 162 7.80 25.67 -6.96
N GLY A 163 8.71 24.72 -7.19
CA GLY A 163 9.70 24.29 -6.21
C GLY A 163 10.87 25.27 -6.09
N PRO A 164 11.70 25.14 -5.05
CA PRO A 164 12.88 25.97 -4.82
C PRO A 164 14.03 25.69 -5.82
N ASP A 165 13.77 25.07 -6.98
CA ASP A 165 14.77 24.93 -8.04
C ASP A 165 15.15 26.30 -8.65
N GLN A 166 14.38 27.35 -8.33
CA GLN A 166 14.93 28.70 -8.24
C GLN A 166 15.66 28.82 -6.90
N SER A 167 16.93 28.45 -6.88
CA SER A 167 17.85 28.76 -5.79
C SER A 167 17.87 30.28 -5.58
N VAL A 168 16.94 30.79 -4.79
CA VAL A 168 16.98 32.16 -4.34
C VAL A 168 18.10 32.17 -3.32
N HIS A 169 19.32 32.39 -3.80
CA HIS A 169 20.48 32.61 -2.96
C HIS A 169 20.07 33.66 -1.93
N ARG A 170 19.85 33.23 -0.69
CA ARG A 170 19.39 34.06 0.40
C ARG A 170 20.38 33.92 1.52
N ARG A 171 20.69 35.03 2.18
CA ARG A 171 21.49 35.03 3.40
C ARG A 171 20.81 34.15 4.47
N GLY A 172 21.55 33.20 5.04
CA GLY A 172 21.05 32.29 6.06
C GLY A 172 22.17 31.60 6.85
N HIS A 173 21.81 30.54 7.56
CA HIS A 173 22.70 29.81 8.49
C HIS A 173 23.33 28.54 7.89
N GLY A 174 23.40 28.41 6.56
CA GLY A 174 24.08 27.30 5.91
C GLY A 174 25.60 27.43 5.93
N ASN A 175 26.27 26.58 5.17
CA ASN A 175 27.74 26.52 5.16
C ASN A 175 28.38 27.11 3.91
N ASP A 176 27.59 27.45 2.88
CA ASP A 176 28.10 28.01 1.62
C ASP A 176 28.27 29.53 1.71
N LEU A 177 29.21 30.08 0.94
CA LEU A 177 29.48 31.52 0.92
C LEU A 177 28.42 32.23 0.08
N TYR A 178 27.59 33.06 0.72
CA TYR A 178 26.62 33.90 0.04
C TYR A 178 27.24 35.23 -0.41
N ASN A 179 27.90 35.93 0.51
CA ASN A 179 28.52 37.23 0.23
C ASN A 179 29.65 37.55 1.20
N LEU A 180 30.53 38.47 0.81
CA LEU A 180 31.52 39.10 1.67
C LEU A 180 31.15 40.57 1.86
N ARG A 181 30.94 40.99 3.11
CA ARG A 181 30.66 42.40 3.42
C ARG A 181 31.59 42.95 4.49
N LEU A 182 31.68 44.27 4.58
CA LEU A 182 32.43 44.93 5.65
C LEU A 182 31.83 44.61 7.02
N TYR A 183 32.72 44.35 7.97
CA TYR A 183 32.40 44.15 9.37
C TYR A 183 31.71 45.39 9.95
N HIS A 184 30.58 45.18 10.63
CA HIS A 184 29.91 46.19 11.42
C HIS A 184 29.97 45.80 12.90
N ALA A 185 30.01 46.81 13.78
CA ALA A 185 30.00 46.59 15.21
C ALA A 185 28.75 45.79 15.62
N GLY A 186 28.97 44.60 16.21
CA GLY A 186 27.91 43.64 16.53
C GLY A 186 27.95 42.35 15.72
N ASP A 187 28.75 42.29 14.65
CA ASP A 187 28.95 41.07 13.88
C ASP A 187 29.79 40.02 14.64
N ASP A 188 29.44 38.75 14.45
CA ASP A 188 30.15 37.62 15.05
C ASP A 188 31.57 37.50 14.47
N SER A 189 32.57 37.67 15.35
CA SER A 189 33.99 37.55 15.02
C SER A 189 34.39 36.20 14.39
N ARG A 190 33.66 35.12 14.67
CA ARG A 190 33.92 33.78 14.09
C ARG A 190 33.64 33.74 12.59
N LYS A 191 32.83 34.66 12.08
CA LYS A 191 32.47 34.77 10.67
C LYS A 191 33.43 35.66 9.89
N ILE A 192 34.52 36.15 10.49
CA ILE A 192 35.51 36.98 9.78
C ILE A 192 36.24 36.13 8.73
N HIS A 193 36.24 36.61 7.48
CA HIS A 193 36.98 35.99 6.40
C HIS A 193 38.42 36.49 6.37
N TRP A 194 39.26 35.89 7.23
CA TRP A 194 40.66 36.26 7.41
C TRP A 194 41.48 36.39 6.12
N PRO A 195 41.31 35.52 5.10
CA PRO A 195 42.07 35.66 3.86
C PRO A 195 41.76 36.96 3.10
N THR A 196 40.50 37.41 3.07
CA THR A 196 40.14 38.69 2.42
C THR A 196 40.59 39.86 3.27
N THR A 197 40.38 39.79 4.59
CA THR A 197 40.83 40.83 5.52
C THR A 197 42.34 41.07 5.48
N ALA A 198 43.15 40.01 5.37
CA ALA A 198 44.59 40.15 5.25
C ALA A 198 45.03 40.84 3.94
N ARG A 199 44.25 40.68 2.85
CA ARG A 199 44.55 41.29 1.55
C ARG A 199 44.08 42.74 1.45
N THR A 200 42.90 43.05 2.00
CA THR A 200 42.28 44.39 1.87
C THR A 200 42.60 45.29 3.05
N SER A 201 43.19 44.77 4.13
CA SER A 201 43.34 45.46 5.41
C SER A 201 42.02 45.99 5.99
N GLN A 202 40.89 45.43 5.57
CA GLN A 202 39.55 45.77 6.03
C GLN A 202 38.85 44.52 6.58
N LEU A 203 38.31 44.62 7.80
CA LEU A 203 37.57 43.52 8.42
C LEU A 203 36.35 43.19 7.57
N THR A 204 36.31 41.95 7.08
CA THR A 204 35.29 41.45 6.16
C THR A 204 34.64 40.22 6.77
N VAL A 205 33.32 40.19 6.81
CA VAL A 205 32.52 39.10 7.37
C VAL A 205 31.94 38.26 6.24
N ARG A 206 32.05 36.94 6.40
CA ARG A 206 31.39 35.94 5.56
C ARG A 206 29.92 35.87 5.92
N GLU A 207 29.08 36.23 4.96
CA GLU A 207 27.67 35.88 4.97
C GLU A 207 27.50 34.49 4.36
N THR A 208 26.78 33.64 5.06
CA THR A 208 26.49 32.28 4.63
C THR A 208 25.17 32.22 3.88
N GLU A 209 25.07 31.31 2.93
CA GLU A 209 23.83 31.02 2.22
C GLU A 209 22.90 30.21 3.12
N ALA A 210 21.59 30.38 3.00
CA ALA A 210 20.63 29.49 3.64
C ALA A 210 20.77 28.07 3.07
N GLU A 211 20.74 27.06 3.94
CA GLU A 211 20.63 25.68 3.48
C GLU A 211 19.24 25.50 2.86
N ASP A 212 19.18 25.36 1.54
CA ASP A 212 17.91 25.24 0.82
C ASP A 212 17.40 23.80 0.93
N GLN A 213 16.70 23.53 2.04
CA GLN A 213 16.00 22.26 2.19
C GLN A 213 14.81 22.28 1.23
N ARG A 214 14.89 21.44 0.19
CA ARG A 214 13.79 21.21 -0.76
C ARG A 214 12.57 20.68 0.00
N ARG A 215 11.69 21.57 0.45
CA ARG A 215 10.51 21.24 1.24
C ARG A 215 9.26 21.31 0.38
N ALA A 216 8.39 20.33 0.54
CA ALA A 216 7.06 20.39 -0.04
C ALA A 216 6.01 19.88 0.94
N VAL A 217 4.88 20.57 0.97
CA VAL A 217 3.68 20.14 1.69
C VAL A 217 2.64 19.72 0.67
N VAL A 218 2.17 18.49 0.80
CA VAL A 218 1.10 17.95 -0.04
C VAL A 218 -0.17 17.89 0.80
N TYR A 219 -1.28 18.40 0.28
CA TYR A 219 -2.57 18.38 0.93
C TYR A 219 -3.62 17.68 0.06
N LEU A 220 -4.27 16.69 0.64
CA LEU A 220 -5.42 15.98 0.07
C LEU A 220 -6.64 16.20 0.99
N PRO A 221 -7.62 17.03 0.58
CA PRO A 221 -8.91 17.10 1.26
C PRO A 221 -9.65 15.77 1.15
N THR A 222 -10.35 15.38 2.21
CA THR A 222 -11.12 14.13 2.25
C THR A 222 -12.61 14.34 2.05
N VAL A 223 -13.09 15.58 2.10
CA VAL A 223 -14.50 15.90 1.90
C VAL A 223 -14.85 15.87 0.41
N ALA A 224 -15.75 14.97 0.02
CA ALA A 224 -16.32 14.94 -1.32
C ALA A 224 -17.68 14.20 -1.31
N PRO A 225 -18.65 14.60 -2.16
CA PRO A 225 -19.93 13.89 -2.28
C PRO A 225 -19.73 12.50 -2.90
N VAL A 226 -20.69 11.60 -2.68
CA VAL A 226 -20.64 10.20 -3.18
C VAL A 226 -20.47 10.12 -4.71
N SER A 227 -20.99 11.10 -5.45
CA SER A 227 -20.84 11.18 -6.91
C SER A 227 -19.38 11.33 -7.37
N HIS A 228 -18.47 11.74 -6.49
CA HIS A 228 -17.05 11.98 -6.75
C HIS A 228 -16.15 10.89 -6.15
N ASP A 229 -16.69 9.74 -5.76
CA ASP A 229 -15.92 8.64 -5.16
C ASP A 229 -14.75 8.18 -6.04
N ALA A 230 -15.00 7.96 -7.33
CA ALA A 230 -13.95 7.62 -8.31
C ALA A 230 -12.87 8.71 -8.45
N LEU A 231 -13.28 9.98 -8.49
CA LEU A 231 -12.34 11.12 -8.55
C LEU A 231 -11.52 11.26 -7.28
N PHE A 232 -12.07 10.87 -6.12
CA PHE A 232 -11.34 10.83 -4.87
C PHE A 232 -10.27 9.74 -4.90
N GLU A 233 -10.59 8.53 -5.36
CA GLU A 233 -9.59 7.46 -5.53
C GLU A 233 -8.48 7.86 -6.54
N GLU A 234 -8.85 8.55 -7.63
CA GLU A 234 -7.87 9.12 -8.56
C GLU A 234 -7.00 10.20 -7.91
N ALA A 235 -7.59 11.10 -7.10
CA ALA A 235 -6.85 12.11 -6.35
C ALA A 235 -5.87 11.47 -5.35
N VAL A 236 -6.26 10.37 -4.69
CA VAL A 236 -5.40 9.61 -3.78
C VAL A 236 -4.22 8.99 -4.55
N SER A 237 -4.48 8.34 -5.69
CA SER A 237 -3.46 7.75 -6.56
C SER A 237 -2.50 8.81 -7.11
N LEU A 238 -3.01 9.96 -7.54
CA LEU A 238 -2.22 11.08 -8.02
C LEU A 238 -1.34 11.67 -6.90
N THR A 239 -1.90 11.81 -5.70
CA THR A 239 -1.16 12.29 -4.51
C THR A 239 -0.02 11.32 -4.15
N ALA A 240 -0.28 10.02 -4.15
CA ALA A 240 0.75 9.00 -3.91
C ALA A 240 1.88 9.07 -4.95
N SER A 241 1.52 9.26 -6.23
CA SER A 241 2.47 9.39 -7.33
C SER A 241 3.36 10.64 -7.15
N ILE A 242 2.76 11.80 -6.85
CA ILE A 242 3.48 13.06 -6.57
C ILE A 242 4.43 12.90 -5.39
N ILE A 243 3.96 12.32 -4.28
CA ILE A 243 4.78 12.09 -3.09
C ILE A 243 5.97 11.19 -3.41
N GLN A 244 5.77 10.08 -4.11
CA GLN A 244 6.85 9.18 -4.48
C GLN A 244 7.87 9.89 -5.39
N HIS A 245 7.39 10.66 -6.38
CA HIS A 245 8.27 11.43 -7.26
C HIS A 245 9.13 12.43 -6.49
N LEU A 246 8.53 13.23 -5.61
CA LEU A 246 9.24 14.23 -4.81
C LEU A 246 10.21 13.58 -3.81
N ALA A 247 9.83 12.43 -3.22
CA ALA A 247 10.70 11.67 -2.33
C ALA A 247 11.96 11.18 -3.06
N TYR A 248 11.83 10.64 -4.27
CA TYR A 248 12.99 10.24 -5.10
C TYR A 248 13.88 11.42 -5.52
N ARG A 249 13.32 12.63 -5.60
CA ARG A 249 14.06 13.88 -5.85
C ARG A 249 14.71 14.47 -4.60
N GLY A 250 14.54 13.82 -3.45
CA GLY A 250 15.15 14.24 -2.18
C GLY A 250 14.43 15.38 -1.48
N TYR A 251 13.13 15.58 -1.73
CA TYR A 251 12.35 16.55 -0.98
C TYR A 251 12.06 16.06 0.44
N MET A 252 12.10 16.98 1.40
CA MET A 252 11.48 16.81 2.70
C MET A 252 9.97 17.06 2.57
N LEU A 253 9.19 16.03 2.89
CA LEU A 253 7.76 16.01 2.63
C LEU A 253 6.97 16.03 3.93
N GLN A 254 5.87 16.77 3.91
CA GLN A 254 4.78 16.65 4.86
C GLN A 254 3.48 16.43 4.09
N LEU A 255 2.64 15.52 4.59
CA LEU A 255 1.34 15.23 4.00
C LEU A 255 0.24 15.60 4.99
N PHE A 256 -0.75 16.33 4.48
CA PHE A 256 -2.03 16.56 5.14
C PHE A 256 -3.10 15.75 4.42
N VAL A 257 -3.87 14.95 5.17
CA VAL A 257 -5.02 14.21 4.67
C VAL A 257 -6.23 14.57 5.51
N GLY A 258 -7.12 15.39 4.95
CA GLY A 258 -8.20 16.02 5.70
C GLY A 258 -7.64 16.80 6.90
N SER A 259 -7.94 16.34 8.13
CA SER A 259 -7.44 16.93 9.38
C SER A 259 -6.17 16.27 9.94
N SER A 260 -5.74 15.14 9.36
CA SER A 260 -4.53 14.43 9.80
C SER A 260 -3.29 15.01 9.12
N ARG A 261 -2.16 15.05 9.84
CA ARG A 261 -0.87 15.52 9.30
C ARG A 261 0.27 14.59 9.71
N SER A 262 1.21 14.34 8.81
CA SER A 262 2.51 13.75 9.18
C SER A 262 3.47 14.80 9.72
N SER A 263 4.61 14.33 10.24
CA SER A 263 5.79 15.18 10.43
C SER A 263 6.47 15.49 9.09
N PHE A 264 7.34 16.51 9.07
CA PHE A 264 8.28 16.66 7.97
C PHE A 264 9.34 15.56 8.05
N GLY A 265 9.61 14.90 6.93
CA GLY A 265 10.59 13.83 6.86
C GLY A 265 11.03 13.52 5.44
N GLN A 266 11.98 12.61 5.32
CA GLN A 266 12.56 12.16 4.06
C GLN A 266 13.01 10.69 4.20
N GLY A 267 13.14 10.00 3.07
CA GLY A 267 13.63 8.61 3.00
C GLY A 267 12.52 7.58 2.91
N ASP A 268 12.89 6.32 2.71
CA ASP A 268 11.96 5.25 2.34
C ASP A 268 10.94 4.94 3.45
N LEU A 269 11.37 4.97 4.72
CA LEU A 269 10.46 4.77 5.86
C LEU A 269 9.41 5.88 5.96
N HIS A 270 9.82 7.13 5.71
CA HIS A 270 8.90 8.26 5.70
C HIS A 270 7.94 8.18 4.52
N LEU A 271 8.44 7.89 3.32
CA LEU A 271 7.61 7.65 2.14
C LEU A 271 6.54 6.59 2.41
N LEU A 272 6.92 5.48 3.04
CA LEU A 272 6.01 4.41 3.39
C LEU A 272 4.98 4.83 4.45
N GLU A 273 5.35 5.69 5.42
CA GLU A 273 4.39 6.32 6.33
C GLU A 273 3.36 7.17 5.58
N LEU A 274 3.81 8.02 4.65
CA LEU A 274 2.92 8.86 3.83
C LEU A 274 1.96 8.01 2.98
N LEU A 275 2.47 6.96 2.32
CA LEU A 275 1.65 6.03 1.54
C LEU A 275 0.65 5.25 2.40
N ARG A 276 1.02 4.90 3.65
CA ARG A 276 0.09 4.27 4.61
C ARG A 276 -1.01 5.23 5.04
N MET A 277 -0.72 6.51 5.25
CA MET A 277 -1.77 7.51 5.54
C MET A 277 -2.77 7.62 4.38
N LEU A 278 -2.28 7.62 3.14
CA LEU A 278 -3.15 7.61 1.94
C LEU A 278 -3.91 6.29 1.77
N ALA A 279 -3.30 5.16 2.13
CA ALA A 279 -3.95 3.85 2.08
C ALA A 279 -5.18 3.80 2.99
N LEU A 280 -5.09 4.42 4.17
CA LEU A 280 -6.10 4.36 5.22
C LEU A 280 -7.07 5.54 5.23
N CYS A 281 -6.96 6.48 4.28
CA CYS A 281 -7.85 7.62 4.23
C CYS A 281 -9.20 7.25 3.60
N GLU A 282 -10.27 7.82 4.15
CA GLU A 282 -11.64 7.60 3.69
C GLU A 282 -12.27 8.92 3.26
N ARG A 283 -13.13 8.84 2.24
CA ARG A 283 -13.91 9.99 1.78
C ARG A 283 -14.97 10.33 2.84
N CYS A 284 -15.01 11.58 3.25
CA CYS A 284 -16.05 12.09 4.14
C CYS A 284 -17.17 12.77 3.34
N SER A 285 -18.42 12.60 3.79
CA SER A 285 -19.57 13.29 3.20
C SER A 285 -19.56 14.78 3.59
N PRO A 286 -19.86 15.70 2.66
CA PRO A 286 -19.92 17.13 2.96
C PRO A 286 -21.07 17.52 3.91
N LEU A 287 -22.06 16.65 4.08
CA LEU A 287 -23.17 16.84 5.02
C LEU A 287 -22.75 16.72 6.49
N THR A 288 -21.51 16.30 6.75
CA THR A 288 -20.96 16.20 8.10
C THR A 288 -20.29 17.52 8.49
N GLU A 289 -21.07 18.46 9.05
CA GLU A 289 -20.62 19.81 9.46
C GLU A 289 -19.38 19.81 10.39
N SER A 290 -19.23 18.77 11.21
CA SER A 290 -18.11 18.61 12.13
C SER A 290 -16.76 18.27 11.47
N VAL A 291 -16.78 17.84 10.19
CA VAL A 291 -15.56 17.50 9.43
C VAL A 291 -15.11 18.69 8.59
N VAL A 292 -16.04 19.41 7.96
CA VAL A 292 -15.75 20.61 7.16
C VAL A 292 -15.12 21.71 8.03
N SER A 293 -15.52 21.81 9.30
CA SER A 293 -14.95 22.75 10.27
C SER A 293 -13.58 22.35 10.82
N LYS A 294 -13.15 21.10 10.63
CA LYS A 294 -11.86 20.56 11.12
C LYS A 294 -10.79 20.47 10.05
N GLU A 295 -11.13 20.54 8.77
CA GLU A 295 -10.12 20.65 7.72
C GLU A 295 -9.40 21.99 7.84
N PRO A 296 -8.06 22.02 7.83
CA PRO A 296 -7.31 23.26 7.87
C PRO A 296 -7.72 24.12 6.67
N ALA A 297 -8.14 25.36 6.94
CA ALA A 297 -8.40 26.30 5.85
C ALA A 297 -7.10 26.47 5.05
N ARG A 298 -7.19 26.50 3.72
CA ARG A 298 -6.03 26.55 2.80
C ARG A 298 -5.01 27.65 3.17
N GLU A 299 -5.48 28.74 3.76
CA GLU A 299 -4.70 29.90 4.21
C GLU A 299 -3.81 29.61 5.43
N HIS A 300 -4.10 28.58 6.23
CA HIS A 300 -3.31 28.22 7.42
C HIS A 300 -2.22 27.17 7.13
N LEU A 301 -2.14 26.67 5.90
CA LEU A 301 -1.10 25.75 5.44
C LEU A 301 0.07 26.55 4.84
N GLU A 302 0.53 27.58 5.53
CA GLU A 302 1.73 28.30 5.10
C GLU A 302 2.98 27.46 5.37
N VAL A 303 3.79 27.30 4.33
CA VAL A 303 5.08 26.60 4.41
C VAL A 303 6.16 27.67 4.40
N GLU A 304 6.90 27.79 5.51
CA GLU A 304 8.15 28.56 5.50
C GLU A 304 9.15 27.88 4.55
N GLY A 305 9.26 28.42 3.32
CA GLY A 305 10.31 28.07 2.36
C GLY A 305 10.08 26.79 1.55
N GLY A 306 8.84 26.36 1.30
CA GLY A 306 8.54 25.16 0.50
C GLY A 306 7.32 25.29 -0.42
N ALA A 307 7.19 24.37 -1.37
CA ALA A 307 6.05 24.33 -2.29
C ALA A 307 4.82 23.71 -1.60
N MET A 308 3.65 24.34 -1.73
CA MET A 308 2.37 23.78 -1.30
C MET A 308 1.64 23.19 -2.50
N ILE A 309 1.36 21.89 -2.47
CA ILE A 309 0.66 21.16 -3.52
C ILE A 309 -0.67 20.68 -2.95
N VAL A 310 -1.78 21.08 -3.56
CA VAL A 310 -3.11 20.63 -3.16
C VAL A 310 -3.70 19.81 -4.28
N VAL A 311 -4.08 18.56 -3.98
CA VAL A 311 -4.75 17.66 -4.92
C VAL A 311 -6.19 17.49 -4.46
N GLN A 312 -7.16 17.84 -5.29
CA GLN A 312 -8.57 17.89 -4.88
C GLN A 312 -9.48 17.18 -5.86
N SER A 313 -10.41 16.41 -5.32
CA SER A 313 -11.48 15.76 -6.08
C SER A 313 -12.77 16.60 -6.14
N TRP A 314 -12.93 17.62 -5.30
CA TRP A 314 -14.15 18.42 -5.19
C TRP A 314 -13.83 19.87 -4.76
N ARG A 315 -14.45 20.87 -5.41
CA ARG A 315 -14.21 22.31 -5.13
C ARG A 315 -15.27 22.98 -4.26
N GLY A 316 -16.42 22.34 -4.03
CA GLY A 316 -17.51 22.87 -3.19
C GLY A 316 -18.91 22.72 -3.77
N SER A 317 -19.89 23.30 -3.07
CA SER A 317 -21.30 23.25 -3.50
C SER A 317 -21.51 24.04 -4.81
N GLY A 318 -22.08 23.39 -5.83
CA GLY A 318 -22.24 23.96 -7.17
C GLY A 318 -21.12 23.63 -8.16
N ASP A 319 -20.13 22.84 -7.75
CA ASP A 319 -19.06 22.37 -8.63
C ASP A 319 -19.61 21.41 -9.71
N ILE A 320 -19.22 21.63 -10.96
CA ILE A 320 -19.49 20.69 -12.05
C ILE A 320 -18.44 19.60 -11.96
N LYS A 321 -18.87 18.35 -11.82
CA LYS A 321 -17.97 17.20 -11.66
C LYS A 321 -16.89 17.23 -12.75
N PRO A 322 -15.60 17.44 -12.39
CA PRO A 322 -14.53 17.46 -13.38
C PRO A 322 -14.27 16.05 -13.89
N GLU A 323 -13.64 15.94 -15.06
CA GLU A 323 -13.20 14.63 -15.57
C GLU A 323 -12.01 14.05 -14.78
N GLN A 324 -11.23 14.91 -14.11
CA GLN A 324 -10.00 14.55 -13.40
C GLN A 324 -9.80 15.40 -12.13
N PRO A 325 -8.95 14.97 -11.18
CA PRO A 325 -8.60 15.74 -9.99
C PRO A 325 -7.95 17.08 -10.35
N THR A 326 -8.23 18.11 -9.56
CA THR A 326 -7.61 19.42 -9.69
C THR A 326 -6.34 19.52 -8.86
N ILE A 327 -5.27 20.07 -9.43
CA ILE A 327 -4.02 20.35 -8.73
C ILE A 327 -3.81 21.85 -8.63
N LEU A 328 -3.56 22.32 -7.41
CA LEU A 328 -3.17 23.69 -7.12
C LEU A 328 -1.74 23.67 -6.59
N ILE A 329 -0.85 24.49 -7.15
CA ILE A 329 0.47 24.69 -6.59
C ILE A 329 0.62 26.15 -6.16
N ASN A 330 0.93 26.37 -4.88
CA ASN A 330 0.99 27.69 -4.25
C ASN A 330 -0.27 28.55 -4.55
N GLY A 331 -1.44 27.90 -4.61
CA GLY A 331 -2.73 28.54 -4.92
C GLY A 331 -3.05 28.71 -6.41
N HIS A 332 -2.11 28.45 -7.33
CA HIS A 332 -2.34 28.54 -8.77
C HIS A 332 -2.82 27.21 -9.37
N LEU A 333 -3.87 27.28 -10.18
CA LEU A 333 -4.38 26.13 -10.93
C LEU A 333 -3.40 25.71 -12.02
N ILE A 334 -2.98 24.45 -12.00
CA ILE A 334 -2.35 23.85 -13.17
C ILE A 334 -3.47 23.30 -14.06
N ALA A 335 -3.79 24.04 -15.12
CA ALA A 335 -4.84 23.67 -16.05
C ALA A 335 -4.38 22.51 -16.95
N GLY A 336 -5.19 21.46 -17.01
CA GLY A 336 -5.27 20.53 -18.15
C GLY A 336 -4.04 19.67 -18.38
N ALA A 337 -3.82 18.67 -17.53
CA ALA A 337 -2.97 17.58 -17.92
C ALA A 337 -3.76 16.27 -17.86
N SER A 338 -3.84 15.64 -19.03
CA SER A 338 -4.41 14.33 -19.23
C SER A 338 -3.50 13.35 -18.47
N HIS A 339 -3.83 13.04 -17.22
CA HIS A 339 -2.88 12.40 -16.30
C HIS A 339 -2.84 10.88 -16.33
N ALA A 340 -3.11 10.28 -17.50
CA ALA A 340 -2.86 8.88 -17.75
C ALA A 340 -2.45 8.70 -19.21
N VAL A 341 -1.34 7.99 -19.44
CA VAL A 341 -1.07 7.28 -20.70
C VAL A 341 -1.31 5.80 -20.42
#